data_AF-A0A9X1M7C4-F1
#
_entry.id   AF-A0A9X1M7C4-F1
#
_cell.length_a   1.000
_cell.length_b   1.000
_cell.length_c   1.000
_cell.angle_alpha   90.00
_cell.angle_beta   90.00
_cell.angle_gamma   90.00
#
_symmetry.space_group_name_H-M   'P 1'
#
loop_
_entity.id
_entity.type
_entity.pdbx_description
1 polymer ?
#
loop_
_entity_poly.entity_id
_entity_poly.type
_entity_poly.pdbx_seq_one_letter_code
_entity_poly.pdbx_strand_id
1 'polypeptide(L)'
;MPIIVDIDVMLAKRKMPVGMLAERIGITPANLAVLKNGRAKAVRFTTLAALCEVLECQPGDLLRWEPDPNGSHQPAADGAPEGVAPGSAALGPVPEAGGEAKRR
;
A
#
# COMPACT_ATOMS: atom_id res chain seq x y z
N MET A 1 -13.56 -1.61 -15.14
CA MET A 1 -12.97 -2.63 -14.24
C MET A 1 -13.07 -2.10 -12.84
N PRO A 2 -13.51 -2.91 -11.87
CA PRO A 2 -13.95 -2.36 -10.60
C PRO A 2 -12.82 -2.15 -9.57
N ILE A 3 -11.58 -2.55 -9.84
CA ILE A 3 -10.45 -2.40 -8.91
C ILE A 3 -9.37 -1.53 -9.54
N ILE A 4 -9.01 -0.44 -8.86
CA ILE A 4 -7.96 0.53 -9.21
C ILE A 4 -6.79 0.36 -8.24
N VAL A 5 -5.57 0.56 -8.74
CA VAL A 5 -4.34 0.44 -7.96
C VAL A 5 -3.59 1.77 -7.90
N ASP A 6 -3.70 2.49 -6.78
CA ASP A 6 -3.21 3.87 -6.58
C ASP A 6 -1.70 3.95 -6.21
N ILE A 7 -0.84 3.28 -6.99
CA ILE A 7 0.62 3.29 -6.75
C ILE A 7 1.21 4.70 -6.93
N ASP A 8 0.71 5.48 -7.89
CA ASP A 8 1.23 6.83 -8.17
C ASP A 8 1.02 7.78 -6.98
N VAL A 9 -0.07 7.63 -6.23
CA VAL A 9 -0.33 8.41 -5.01
C VAL A 9 0.72 8.11 -3.95
N MET A 10 1.07 6.85 -3.77
CA MET A 10 2.07 6.42 -2.79
C MET A 10 3.49 6.83 -3.19
N LEU A 11 3.82 6.79 -4.49
CA LEU A 11 5.09 7.30 -5.01
C LEU A 11 5.24 8.80 -4.78
N ALA A 12 4.18 9.59 -5.01
CA ALA A 12 4.19 11.03 -4.79
C ALA A 12 4.37 11.37 -3.31
N LYS A 13 3.65 10.68 -2.41
CA LYS A 13 3.78 10.85 -0.94
C LYS A 13 5.22 10.60 -0.45
N ARG A 14 5.92 9.64 -1.07
CA ARG A 14 7.27 9.22 -0.67
C ARG A 14 8.39 9.87 -1.46
N LYS A 15 8.08 10.73 -2.43
CA LYS A 15 9.03 11.36 -3.36
C LYS A 15 9.98 10.33 -4.02
N MET A 16 9.45 9.14 -4.33
CA MET A 16 10.22 8.03 -4.90
C MET A 16 10.00 7.95 -6.41
N PRO A 17 11.06 7.78 -7.23
CA PRO A 17 10.89 7.56 -8.67
C PRO A 17 10.46 6.11 -8.96
N VAL A 18 9.68 5.94 -10.02
CA VAL A 18 9.11 4.65 -10.42
C VAL A 18 10.18 3.59 -10.72
N GLY A 19 11.33 3.99 -11.26
CA GLY A 19 12.45 3.09 -11.57
C GLY A 19 13.04 2.45 -10.31
N MET A 20 13.27 3.25 -9.27
CA MET A 20 13.77 2.75 -7.98
C MET A 20 12.79 1.79 -7.31
N LEU A 21 11.48 2.05 -7.46
CA LEU A 21 10.45 1.14 -6.94
C LEU A 21 10.50 -0.22 -7.67
N ALA A 22 10.64 -0.22 -9.00
CA ALA A 22 10.75 -1.44 -9.80
C ALA A 22 11.96 -2.28 -9.39
N GLU A 23 13.12 -1.64 -9.19
CA GLU A 23 14.35 -2.28 -8.73
C GLU A 23 14.18 -2.89 -7.33
N ARG A 24 13.61 -2.15 -6.38
CA ARG A 24 13.43 -2.63 -4.99
C ARG A 24 12.47 -3.81 -4.88
N ILE A 25 11.42 -3.84 -5.70
CA ILE A 25 10.43 -4.93 -5.70
C ILE A 25 10.92 -6.13 -6.52
N GLY A 26 11.90 -5.94 -7.41
CA GLY A 26 12.38 -6.99 -8.32
C GLY A 26 11.40 -7.27 -9.46
N ILE A 27 10.68 -6.27 -9.96
CA ILE A 27 9.80 -6.38 -11.14
C ILE A 27 10.27 -5.49 -12.27
N THR A 28 9.92 -5.85 -13.50
CA THR A 28 10.27 -5.01 -14.66
C THR A 28 9.51 -3.68 -14.62
N PRO A 29 10.11 -2.58 -15.13
CA PRO A 29 9.41 -1.30 -15.27
C PRO A 29 8.11 -1.40 -16.07
N ALA A 30 8.07 -2.32 -17.06
CA ALA A 30 6.86 -2.60 -17.83
C ALA A 30 5.73 -3.19 -16.97
N ASN A 31 6.04 -4.13 -16.06
CA ASN A 31 5.04 -4.70 -15.16
C ASN A 31 4.54 -3.66 -14.15
N LEU A 32 5.45 -2.84 -13.61
CA LEU A 32 5.08 -1.72 -12.73
C LEU A 32 4.20 -0.69 -13.44
N ALA A 33 4.48 -0.39 -14.72
CA ALA A 33 3.66 0.50 -15.53
C ALA A 33 2.26 -0.07 -15.82
N VAL A 34 2.10 -1.40 -15.91
CA VAL A 34 0.77 -2.02 -16.05
C VAL A 34 -0.03 -1.87 -14.75
N LEU A 35 0.62 -2.07 -13.59
CA LEU A 35 0.02 -1.92 -12.27
C LEU A 35 -0.40 -0.46 -12.00
N LYS A 36 0.51 0.51 -12.17
CA LYS A 36 0.25 1.92 -11.82
C LYS A 36 -0.86 2.55 -12.66
N ASN A 37 -0.96 2.16 -13.94
CA ASN A 37 -1.92 2.75 -14.87
C ASN A 37 -3.28 2.03 -14.84
N GLY A 38 -3.53 1.17 -13.85
CA GLY A 38 -4.80 0.44 -13.72
C GLY A 38 -5.09 -0.54 -14.86
N ARG A 39 -4.07 -0.96 -15.63
CA ARG A 39 -4.21 -1.92 -16.73
C ARG A 39 -4.02 -3.37 -16.30
N ALA A 40 -3.65 -3.59 -15.04
CA ALA A 40 -3.45 -4.91 -14.49
C ALA A 40 -4.77 -5.67 -14.35
N LYS A 41 -4.78 -6.94 -14.78
CA LYS A 41 -5.93 -7.85 -14.59
C LYS A 41 -5.86 -8.63 -13.28
N ALA A 42 -4.65 -8.79 -12.74
CA ALA A 42 -4.37 -9.49 -11.50
C ALA A 42 -3.07 -8.97 -10.90
N VAL A 43 -2.97 -9.07 -9.57
CA VAL A 43 -1.73 -8.82 -8.83
C VAL A 43 -1.49 -10.02 -7.92
N ARG A 44 -0.24 -10.52 -7.86
CA ARG A 44 0.13 -11.57 -6.92
C ARG A 44 0.25 -10.97 -5.53
N PHE A 45 -0.19 -11.68 -4.49
CA PHE A 45 -0.02 -11.21 -3.11
C PHE A 45 1.44 -10.97 -2.74
N THR A 46 2.37 -11.76 -3.28
CA THR A 46 3.81 -11.52 -3.08
C THR A 46 4.27 -10.17 -3.63
N THR A 47 3.77 -9.77 -4.80
CA THR A 47 4.04 -8.45 -5.38
C THR A 47 3.38 -7.35 -4.57
N LEU A 48 2.15 -7.56 -4.09
CA LEU A 48 1.44 -6.61 -3.24
C LEU A 48 2.13 -6.42 -1.88
N ALA A 49 2.62 -7.50 -1.27
CA ALA A 49 3.38 -7.45 -0.03
C ALA A 49 4.69 -6.67 -0.20
N ALA A 50 5.46 -6.96 -1.25
CA ALA A 50 6.69 -6.23 -1.55
C ALA A 50 6.45 -4.74 -1.83
N LEU A 51 5.33 -4.40 -2.52
CA LEU A 51 4.89 -3.01 -2.66
C LEU A 51 4.63 -2.36 -1.29
N CYS A 52 3.89 -3.04 -0.41
CA CYS A 52 3.56 -2.54 0.92
C CYS A 52 4.79 -2.36 1.81
N GLU A 53 5.77 -3.25 1.72
CA GLU A 53 7.04 -3.15 2.45
C GLU A 53 7.87 -1.95 1.98
N VAL A 54 8.07 -1.80 0.67
CA VAL A 54 8.88 -0.70 0.10
C VAL A 54 8.19 0.65 0.24
N LEU A 55 6.87 0.67 0.08
CA LEU A 55 6.02 1.85 0.21
C LEU A 55 5.43 1.98 1.62
N GLU A 56 5.96 1.29 2.62
CA GLU A 56 5.53 1.25 4.04
C GLU A 56 4.04 1.60 4.23
N CYS A 57 3.15 0.85 3.57
CA CYS A 57 1.71 1.13 3.52
C CYS A 57 0.90 -0.15 3.68
N GLN A 58 -0.40 0.01 3.83
CA GLN A 58 -1.32 -1.11 3.87
C GLN A 58 -1.90 -1.39 2.47
N PRO A 59 -2.31 -2.64 2.18
CA PRO A 59 -2.98 -2.97 0.92
C PRO A 59 -4.20 -2.09 0.62
N GLY A 60 -4.92 -1.66 1.66
CA GLY A 60 -6.07 -0.74 1.53
C GLY A 60 -5.70 0.67 1.08
N ASP A 61 -4.43 1.08 1.22
CA ASP A 61 -3.95 2.36 0.67
C ASP A 61 -3.69 2.29 -0.84
N LEU A 62 -3.51 1.08 -1.37
CA LEU A 62 -3.19 0.83 -2.78
C LEU A 62 -4.41 0.40 -3.58
N LEU A 63 -5.35 -0.35 -2.99
CA LEU A 63 -6.47 -0.95 -3.70
C LEU A 63 -7.76 -0.18 -3.44
N ARG A 64 -8.37 0.34 -4.51
CA ARG A 64 -9.67 1.03 -4.47
C ARG A 64 -10.67 0.31 -5.34
N TRP A 65 -11.88 0.11 -4.82
CA TRP A 65 -13.00 -0.36 -5.63
C TRP A 65 -13.77 0.82 -6.21
N GLU A 66 -13.97 0.84 -7.53
CA GLU A 66 -14.80 1.84 -8.23
C GLU A 66 -15.83 1.11 -9.11
N PRO A 67 -17.13 1.14 -8.75
CA PRO A 67 -18.16 0.49 -9.53
C PRO A 67 -18.27 1.13 -10.92
N ASP A 68 -18.45 0.30 -11.95
CA ASP A 68 -18.73 0.81 -13.29
C ASP A 68 -20.14 1.45 -13.30
N PRO A 69 -20.28 2.72 -13.68
CA PRO A 69 -21.59 3.40 -13.65
C PRO A 69 -22.62 2.79 -14.61
N ASN A 70 -22.19 1.98 -15.59
CA ASN A 70 -23.07 1.30 -16.55
C ASN A 70 -23.19 -0.21 -16.29
N GLY A 71 -22.41 -0.75 -15.36
CA GLY A 71 -22.54 -2.12 -14.91
C GLY A 71 -23.48 -2.17 -13.72
N SER A 72 -24.66 -2.76 -13.88
CA SER A 72 -25.64 -3.01 -12.82
C SER A 72 -25.04 -3.87 -11.69
N HIS A 73 -24.30 -3.24 -10.79
CA HIS A 73 -23.99 -3.77 -9.47
C HIS A 73 -24.80 -2.96 -8.47
N GLN A 74 -26.03 -3.41 -8.20
CA GLN A 74 -26.69 -3.01 -6.96
C GLN A 74 -25.77 -3.44 -5.82
N PRO A 75 -25.30 -2.52 -4.96
CA PRO A 75 -24.61 -2.96 -3.76
C PRO A 75 -25.59 -3.84 -2.98
N ALA A 76 -25.21 -5.09 -2.73
CA ALA A 76 -25.92 -5.91 -1.77
C ALA A 76 -25.93 -5.12 -0.46
N ALA A 77 -27.12 -4.76 0.00
CA ALA A 77 -27.33 -4.17 1.31
C ALA A 77 -27.06 -5.25 2.36
N ASP A 78 -25.79 -5.59 2.56
CA ASP A 78 -25.34 -6.50 3.61
C ASP A 78 -24.48 -5.72 4.59
N GLY A 79 -25.13 -5.36 5.70
CA GLY A 79 -24.53 -5.20 7.03
C GLY A 79 -23.38 -4.21 7.16
N ALA A 80 -23.67 -3.06 7.78
CA ALA A 80 -22.65 -2.24 8.42
C ALA A 80 -21.74 -3.10 9.33
N PRO A 81 -20.41 -3.05 9.21
CA PRO A 81 -19.57 -3.41 10.33
C PRO A 81 -19.68 -2.29 11.36
N GLU A 82 -20.37 -2.59 12.47
CA GLU A 82 -20.24 -1.83 13.71
C GLU A 82 -18.75 -1.60 14.04
N GLY A 83 -18.41 -0.34 14.28
CA GLY A 83 -17.31 0.11 15.14
C GLY A 83 -15.99 -0.67 15.09
N VAL A 84 -15.08 -0.28 14.20
CA VAL A 84 -13.66 -0.35 14.52
C VAL A 84 -13.29 0.95 15.22
N ALA A 85 -13.30 0.91 16.55
CA ALA A 85 -12.70 1.97 17.37
C ALA A 85 -11.20 2.05 17.03
N PRO A 86 -10.60 3.25 16.94
CA PRO A 86 -9.16 3.37 16.83
C PRO A 86 -8.54 2.85 18.14
N GLY A 87 -7.99 1.65 18.09
CA GLY A 87 -7.15 1.11 19.15
C GLY A 87 -5.99 2.06 19.39
N SER A 88 -6.04 2.73 20.55
CA SER A 88 -4.97 3.56 21.08
C SER A 88 -3.74 2.68 21.29
N ALA A 89 -2.88 2.59 20.28
CA ALA A 89 -1.54 2.07 20.46
C ALA A 89 -0.75 3.15 21.22
N ALA A 90 -0.80 3.07 22.54
CA ALA A 90 0.16 3.74 23.40
C ALA A 90 1.56 3.28 22.97
N LEU A 91 2.29 4.15 22.27
CA LEU A 91 3.74 4.03 22.18
C LEU A 91 4.27 4.15 23.61
N GLY A 92 4.61 3.00 24.20
CA GLY A 92 5.47 2.98 25.38
C GLY A 92 6.81 3.63 25.06
N PRO A 93 7.50 4.21 26.05
CA PRO A 93 8.76 4.90 25.81
C PRO A 93 9.81 3.91 25.28
N VAL A 94 10.36 4.23 24.11
CA VAL A 94 11.56 3.59 23.55
C VAL A 94 12.72 3.87 24.51
N PRO A 95 13.41 2.87 25.08
CA PRO A 95 14.61 3.12 25.85
C PRO A 95 15.74 3.56 24.91
N GLU A 96 16.21 4.79 25.09
CA GLU A 96 17.45 5.28 24.48
C GLU A 96 18.65 4.51 25.05
N ALA A 97 19.16 3.53 24.29
CA ALA A 97 20.48 2.96 24.53
C ALA A 97 21.52 3.75 23.73
N GLY A 98 21.79 4.98 24.18
CA GLY A 98 22.97 5.73 23.81
C GLY A 98 24.20 5.09 24.44
N GLY A 99 25.11 4.58 23.61
CA GLY A 99 26.45 4.23 24.04
C GLY A 99 27.34 5.48 24.10
N GLU A 100 28.16 5.62 25.14
CA GLU A 100 29.56 6.05 25.03
C GLU A 100 30.29 6.04 26.39
N ALA A 101 31.62 6.12 26.28
CA ALA A 101 32.61 6.47 27.28
C ALA A 101 33.11 5.34 28.20
N LYS A 102 34.22 4.64 27.90
CA LYS A 102 35.62 5.13 27.90
C LYS A 102 36.06 5.64 29.28
N ARG A 103 36.83 4.82 30.02
CA ARG A 103 38.23 5.08 30.47
C ARG A 103 38.56 4.36 31.78
N ARG A 104 39.71 3.67 31.71
CA ARG A 104 40.67 3.30 32.78
C ARG A 104 40.40 2.02 33.54
#